data_AF-A0A6A2F7M7-F1
#
_entry.id   AF-A0A6A2F7M7-F1
#
_cell.length_a   1.000
_cell.length_b   1.000
_cell.length_c   1.000
_cell.angle_alpha   90.00
_cell.angle_beta   90.00
_cell.angle_gamma   90.00
#
_symmetry.space_group_name_H-M   'P 1'
#
loop_
_entity.id
_entity.type
_entity.pdbx_description
1 polymer ?
#
loop_
_entity_poly.entity_id
_entity_poly.type
_entity_poly.pdbx_seq_one_letter_code
_entity_poly.pdbx_strand_id
1 'polypeptide(L)'
;MIEIKNGRIYFYNTLKSDLRVLDFMCLSAYVCPVCKNVLRAYFVGNITPEALKEYMEKDTMKYAYEMGSTQGAQWIKLRDHSHKETCSWQIVGAISKGIDNSVKSFIDIHEVKIKDKQLLIRAIEEGVMPGFKKVPDEIGADLPMLIFKENDLLDTKNMSFDKKWELLRNLGKCIETVLETIRLPQ
;
A
#
# COMPACT_ATOMS: atom_id res chain seq x y z
N MET A 1 12.44 7.17 -11.91
CA MET A 1 11.38 7.31 -10.92
C MET A 1 10.04 7.16 -11.60
N ILE A 2 9.00 6.97 -10.80
CA ILE A 2 7.61 6.93 -11.26
C ILE A 2 6.85 7.95 -10.42
N GLU A 3 6.12 8.85 -11.07
CA GLU A 3 5.36 9.90 -10.40
C GLU A 3 3.95 9.97 -10.96
N ILE A 4 2.96 10.26 -10.11
CA ILE A 4 1.58 10.49 -10.52
C ILE A 4 1.27 11.98 -10.31
N LYS A 5 0.82 12.66 -11.35
CA LYS A 5 0.47 14.08 -11.29
C LYS A 5 -0.52 14.45 -12.39
N ASN A 6 -1.50 15.29 -12.07
CA ASN A 6 -2.46 15.85 -13.05
C ASN A 6 -3.13 14.80 -13.95
N GLY A 7 -3.55 13.65 -13.38
CA GLY A 7 -4.19 12.58 -14.15
C GLY A 7 -3.24 11.77 -15.03
N ARG A 8 -1.92 11.87 -14.82
CA ARG A 8 -0.90 11.22 -15.63
C ARG A 8 0.11 10.48 -14.78
N ILE A 9 0.70 9.44 -15.37
CA ILE A 9 1.85 8.72 -14.82
C ILE A 9 3.09 9.12 -15.62
N TYR A 10 4.16 9.50 -14.92
CA TYR A 10 5.41 9.95 -15.47
C TYR A 10 6.53 8.96 -15.14
N PHE A 11 7.36 8.67 -16.13
CA PHE A 11 8.59 7.90 -16.01
C PHE A 11 9.74 8.79 -16.45
N TYR A 12 10.67 9.08 -15.54
CA TYR A 12 11.83 9.92 -15.80
C TYR A 12 13.03 9.47 -14.96
N ASN A 13 14.24 9.83 -15.37
CA ASN A 13 15.47 9.51 -14.64
C ASN A 13 16.30 10.78 -14.48
N THR A 14 16.44 11.28 -13.26
CA THR A 14 17.17 12.52 -12.97
C THR A 14 18.69 12.38 -13.14
N LEU A 15 19.21 11.13 -13.17
CA LEU A 15 20.62 10.83 -13.39
C LEU A 15 20.96 10.67 -14.89
N LYS A 16 19.96 10.64 -15.78
CA LYS A 16 20.13 10.52 -17.23
C LYS A 16 19.38 11.64 -17.94
N SER A 17 20.03 12.79 -18.09
CA SER A 17 19.41 14.01 -18.63
C SER A 17 18.99 13.92 -20.11
N ASP A 18 19.58 12.99 -20.86
CA ASP A 18 19.27 12.69 -22.25
C ASP A 18 18.08 11.73 -22.40
N LEU A 19 17.70 11.02 -21.33
CA LEU A 19 16.57 10.10 -21.36
C LEU A 19 15.26 10.90 -21.38
N ARG A 20 14.51 10.74 -22.48
CA ARG A 20 13.21 11.38 -22.65
C ARG A 20 12.23 10.96 -21.54
N VAL A 21 11.53 11.93 -20.97
CA VAL A 21 10.39 11.67 -20.07
C VAL A 21 9.28 10.97 -20.85
N LEU A 22 8.81 9.83 -20.34
CA LEU A 22 7.59 9.17 -20.84
C LEU A 22 6.44 9.48 -19.91
N ASP A 23 5.29 9.78 -20.49
CA ASP A 23 4.09 10.02 -19.71
C ASP A 23 2.83 9.50 -20.41
N PHE A 24 1.93 8.95 -19.62
CA PHE A 24 0.71 8.32 -20.10
C PHE A 24 -0.50 8.79 -19.29
N MET A 25 -1.69 8.72 -19.89
CA MET A 25 -2.94 8.98 -19.17
C MET A 25 -3.11 7.91 -18.08
N CYS A 26 -3.23 8.34 -16.84
CA CYS A 26 -3.40 7.43 -15.71
C CYS A 26 -4.88 7.22 -15.44
N LEU A 27 -5.28 5.96 -15.35
CA LEU A 27 -6.66 5.54 -15.09
C LEU A 27 -6.92 5.38 -13.59
N SER A 28 -5.92 4.91 -12.86
CA SER A 28 -5.95 4.72 -11.40
C SER A 28 -4.51 4.55 -10.92
N ALA A 29 -4.19 5.09 -9.74
CA ALA A 29 -2.91 4.88 -9.09
C ALA A 29 -3.00 5.01 -7.58
N TYR A 30 -2.26 4.16 -6.90
CA TYR A 30 -2.12 4.16 -5.46
C TYR A 30 -0.68 4.48 -5.09
N VAL A 31 -0.49 5.60 -4.40
CA VAL A 31 0.84 6.08 -3.99
C VAL A 31 0.99 5.96 -2.49
N CYS A 32 2.08 5.35 -2.03
CA CYS A 32 2.31 5.22 -0.59
C CYS A 32 2.32 6.60 0.06
N PRO A 33 1.47 6.86 1.08
CA PRO A 33 1.41 8.17 1.71
C PRO A 33 2.71 8.51 2.47
N VAL A 34 3.50 7.49 2.84
CA VAL A 34 4.75 7.61 3.61
C VAL A 34 5.97 7.78 2.71
N CYS A 35 6.25 6.83 1.82
CA CYS A 35 7.48 6.84 1.02
C CYS A 35 7.31 7.37 -0.40
N LYS A 36 6.08 7.71 -0.81
CA LYS A 36 5.71 8.23 -2.15
C LYS A 36 6.00 7.30 -3.32
N ASN A 37 6.37 6.04 -3.08
CA ASN A 37 6.43 5.04 -4.15
C ASN A 37 5.02 4.74 -4.68
N VAL A 38 4.92 4.57 -6.01
CA VAL A 38 3.72 4.02 -6.64
C VAL A 38 3.58 2.55 -6.24
N LEU A 39 2.53 2.21 -5.52
CA LEU A 39 2.24 0.83 -5.08
C LEU A 39 1.64 0.02 -6.24
N ARG A 40 0.71 0.65 -6.96
CA ARG A 40 0.05 0.08 -8.13
C ARG A 40 -0.50 1.21 -9.00
N ALA A 41 -0.46 1.07 -10.31
CA ALA A 41 -1.10 2.01 -11.23
C ALA A 41 -1.58 1.31 -12.50
N TYR A 42 -2.60 1.89 -13.12
CA TYR A 42 -3.19 1.51 -14.40
C TYR A 42 -3.16 2.73 -15.32
N PHE A 43 -2.75 2.57 -16.58
CA PHE A 43 -2.63 3.67 -17.52
C PHE A 43 -2.81 3.23 -18.97
N VAL A 44 -3.17 4.20 -19.83
CA VAL A 44 -3.32 3.99 -21.28
C VAL A 44 -2.01 4.29 -21.96
N GLY A 45 -1.32 3.23 -22.37
CA GLY A 45 0.00 3.31 -22.96
C GLY A 45 0.73 1.98 -22.85
N ASN A 46 2.00 1.98 -23.25
CA ASN A 46 2.85 0.81 -23.12
C ASN A 46 4.29 1.23 -22.83
N ILE A 47 4.86 0.69 -21.77
CA ILE A 47 6.29 0.69 -21.48
C ILE A 47 6.75 -0.76 -21.31
N THR A 48 7.90 -1.12 -21.89
CA THR A 48 8.43 -2.48 -21.74
C THR A 48 9.17 -2.61 -20.40
N PRO A 49 9.31 -3.83 -19.85
CA PRO A 49 10.15 -4.04 -18.66
C PRO A 49 11.57 -3.54 -18.85
N GLU A 50 12.15 -3.67 -20.06
CA GLU A 50 13.48 -3.18 -20.42
C GLU A 50 13.55 -1.66 -20.36
N ALA A 51 12.58 -0.97 -20.97
CA ALA A 51 12.50 0.49 -20.92
C ALA A 51 12.29 0.98 -19.49
N LEU A 52 11.42 0.33 -18.71
CA LEU A 52 11.17 0.71 -17.31
C LEU A 52 12.44 0.70 -16.45
N LYS A 53 13.35 -0.27 -16.68
CA LYS A 53 14.64 -0.35 -15.97
C LYS A 53 15.50 0.90 -16.20
N GLU A 54 15.44 1.51 -17.39
CA GLU A 54 16.20 2.72 -17.69
C GLU A 54 15.75 3.92 -16.89
N TYR A 55 14.46 3.95 -16.50
CA TYR A 55 13.90 4.97 -15.63
C TYR A 55 14.19 4.72 -14.14
N MET A 56 14.73 3.56 -13.74
CA MET A 56 15.04 3.30 -12.33
C MET A 56 16.44 3.80 -11.99
N GLU A 57 16.52 4.86 -11.17
CA GLU A 57 17.78 5.47 -10.72
C GLU A 57 18.58 4.55 -9.80
N LYS A 58 17.89 3.83 -8.91
CA LYS A 58 18.52 2.87 -8.01
C LYS A 58 18.47 1.48 -8.64
N ASP A 59 19.61 0.79 -8.64
CA ASP A 59 19.70 -0.59 -9.14
C ASP A 59 18.71 -1.53 -8.44
N THR A 60 18.51 -1.35 -7.14
CA THR A 60 17.54 -2.12 -6.35
C THR A 60 16.09 -1.93 -6.82
N MET A 61 15.79 -0.86 -7.57
CA MET A 61 14.45 -0.57 -8.09
C MET A 61 14.21 -1.14 -9.49
N LYS A 62 15.25 -1.55 -10.24
CA LYS A 62 15.15 -2.04 -11.64
C LYS A 62 14.18 -3.21 -11.81
N TYR A 63 14.01 -4.02 -10.77
CA TYR A 63 13.12 -5.19 -10.74
C TYR A 63 12.01 -5.08 -9.70
N ALA A 64 11.84 -3.90 -9.11
CA ALA A 64 10.88 -3.71 -8.02
C ALA A 64 9.43 -3.74 -8.50
N TYR A 65 9.17 -3.59 -9.81
CA TYR A 65 7.83 -3.57 -10.37
C TYR A 65 7.52 -4.84 -11.19
N GLU A 66 6.36 -5.43 -10.92
CA GLU A 66 5.62 -6.29 -11.84
C GLU A 66 4.85 -5.43 -12.82
N MET A 67 4.68 -5.94 -14.04
CA MET A 67 3.93 -5.28 -15.09
C MET A 67 3.05 -6.30 -15.80
N GLY A 68 1.94 -5.82 -16.37
CA GLY A 68 1.13 -6.59 -17.28
C GLY A 68 0.10 -5.72 -17.96
N SER A 69 -0.79 -6.33 -18.73
CA SER A 69 -1.84 -5.63 -19.45
C SER A 69 -3.19 -6.25 -19.15
N THR A 70 -4.23 -5.43 -19.09
CA THR A 70 -5.62 -5.87 -18.95
C THR A 70 -6.53 -4.91 -19.67
N GLN A 71 -7.47 -5.44 -20.47
CA GLN A 71 -8.53 -4.65 -21.14
C GLN A 71 -8.02 -3.38 -21.85
N GLY A 72 -6.88 -3.46 -22.56
CA GLY A 72 -6.31 -2.33 -23.30
C GLY A 72 -5.54 -1.31 -22.47
N ALA A 73 -5.47 -1.47 -21.14
CA ALA A 73 -4.61 -0.70 -20.25
C ALA A 73 -3.38 -1.51 -19.83
N GLN A 74 -2.29 -0.82 -19.53
CA GLN A 74 -1.13 -1.41 -18.87
C GLN A 74 -1.22 -1.14 -17.36
N TRP A 75 -0.76 -2.09 -16.55
CA TRP A 75 -0.62 -1.93 -15.12
C TRP A 75 0.82 -2.16 -14.68
N ILE A 76 1.20 -1.45 -13.61
CA ILE A 76 2.43 -1.70 -12.85
C ILE A 76 2.07 -1.93 -11.37
N LYS A 77 2.84 -2.76 -10.69
CA LYS A 77 2.65 -3.09 -9.28
C LYS A 77 4.01 -3.24 -8.61
N LEU A 78 4.22 -2.59 -7.47
CA LEU A 78 5.41 -2.78 -6.66
C LEU A 78 5.36 -4.20 -6.04
N ARG A 79 6.38 -5.01 -6.32
CA ARG A 79 6.47 -6.42 -5.89
C ARG A 79 6.60 -6.53 -4.37
N ASP A 80 7.49 -5.72 -3.82
CA ASP A 80 7.80 -5.73 -2.40
C ASP A 80 7.94 -4.29 -1.89
N HIS A 81 6.93 -3.87 -1.15
CA HIS A 81 6.89 -2.56 -0.50
C HIS A 81 7.47 -2.60 0.92
N SER A 82 7.59 -3.80 1.51
CA SER A 82 7.97 -4.03 2.92
C SER A 82 9.46 -4.23 3.16
N HIS A 83 10.25 -4.54 2.12
CA HIS A 83 11.66 -4.95 2.27
C HIS A 83 12.73 -3.85 2.10
N LYS A 84 12.36 -2.57 1.97
CA LYS A 84 13.37 -1.52 1.72
C LYS A 84 13.57 -0.59 2.91
N GLU A 85 14.80 -0.10 3.05
CA GLU A 85 15.28 0.91 4.01
C GLU A 85 14.39 2.17 4.16
N THR A 86 13.38 2.34 3.30
CA THR A 86 12.51 3.51 3.22
C THR A 86 11.05 3.26 3.60
N CYS A 87 10.55 2.01 3.62
CA CYS A 87 9.16 1.72 3.99
C CYS A 87 8.98 0.29 4.50
N SER A 88 8.30 0.14 5.65
CA SER A 88 7.99 -1.15 6.27
C SER A 88 6.48 -1.43 6.29
N TRP A 89 5.72 -0.78 5.41
CA TRP A 89 4.28 -0.96 5.30
C TRP A 89 4.01 -2.07 4.29
N GLN A 90 3.23 -3.06 4.67
CA GLN A 90 2.79 -4.13 3.79
C GLN A 90 1.54 -3.71 3.02
N ILE A 91 1.44 -4.10 1.76
CA ILE A 91 0.23 -3.90 0.96
C ILE A 91 -0.79 -4.99 1.34
N VAL A 92 -1.98 -4.60 1.80
CA VAL A 92 -3.07 -5.53 2.13
C VAL A 92 -4.33 -5.11 1.37
N GLY A 93 -4.62 -5.77 0.24
CA GLY A 93 -5.77 -5.42 -0.61
C GLY A 93 -5.45 -5.09 -2.07
N ALA A 94 -4.24 -5.39 -2.58
CA ALA A 94 -3.88 -5.04 -3.95
C ALA A 94 -4.81 -5.62 -5.03
N ILE A 95 -5.47 -6.75 -4.78
CA ILE A 95 -6.29 -7.46 -5.78
C ILE A 95 -7.78 -7.11 -5.66
N SER A 96 -8.23 -6.58 -4.52
CA SER A 96 -9.64 -6.37 -4.21
C SER A 96 -9.84 -4.99 -3.58
N LYS A 97 -10.35 -4.06 -4.39
CA LYS A 97 -10.53 -2.64 -4.08
C LYS A 97 -11.55 -2.43 -2.96
N GLY A 98 -11.39 -1.39 -2.15
CA GLY A 98 -12.27 -1.06 -1.02
C GLY A 98 -11.75 -1.59 0.31
N ILE A 99 -12.20 -0.96 1.40
CA ILE A 99 -11.74 -1.23 2.76
C ILE A 99 -12.15 -2.64 3.20
N ASP A 100 -13.40 -3.05 2.97
CA ASP A 100 -13.89 -4.40 3.28
C ASP A 100 -13.03 -5.51 2.67
N ASN A 101 -12.77 -5.36 1.38
CA ASN A 101 -11.98 -6.31 0.59
C ASN A 101 -10.51 -6.33 1.02
N SER A 102 -9.97 -5.15 1.36
CA SER A 102 -8.62 -5.03 1.91
C SER A 102 -8.50 -5.69 3.28
N VAL A 103 -9.51 -5.53 4.15
CA VAL A 103 -9.60 -6.22 5.45
C VAL A 103 -9.74 -7.73 5.26
N LYS A 104 -10.53 -8.19 4.29
CA LYS A 104 -10.61 -9.62 3.95
C LYS A 104 -9.25 -10.17 3.52
N SER A 105 -8.56 -9.48 2.61
CA SER A 105 -7.21 -9.86 2.17
C SER A 105 -6.22 -9.87 3.35
N PHE A 106 -6.29 -8.89 4.24
CA PHE A 106 -5.48 -8.86 5.47
C PHE A 106 -5.73 -10.11 6.33
N ILE A 107 -7.00 -10.44 6.59
CA ILE A 107 -7.38 -11.63 7.36
C ILE A 107 -6.82 -12.90 6.73
N ASP A 108 -6.90 -13.03 5.40
CA ASP A 108 -6.43 -14.20 4.67
C ASP A 108 -4.90 -14.29 4.65
N ILE A 109 -4.20 -13.17 4.43
CA ILE A 109 -2.72 -13.11 4.39
C ILE A 109 -2.09 -13.43 5.74
N HIS A 110 -2.70 -12.95 6.83
CA HIS A 110 -2.16 -13.10 8.18
C HIS A 110 -2.81 -14.25 8.97
N GLU A 111 -3.75 -14.97 8.36
CA GLU A 111 -4.49 -16.07 8.97
C GLU A 111 -5.12 -15.72 10.34
N VAL A 112 -5.57 -14.46 10.50
CA VAL A 112 -6.10 -13.96 11.78
C VAL A 112 -7.59 -14.19 11.93
N LYS A 113 -8.03 -14.49 13.14
CA LYS A 113 -9.46 -14.54 13.50
C LYS A 113 -9.84 -13.25 14.22
N ILE A 114 -10.84 -12.55 13.70
CA ILE A 114 -11.35 -11.28 14.23
C ILE A 114 -12.85 -11.46 14.45
N LYS A 115 -13.32 -11.34 15.70
CA LYS A 115 -14.74 -11.52 16.04
C LYS A 115 -15.64 -10.49 15.38
N ASP A 116 -15.30 -9.21 15.49
CA ASP A 116 -16.10 -8.12 14.93
C ASP A 116 -15.35 -7.43 13.78
N LYS A 117 -15.50 -8.00 12.57
CA LYS A 117 -14.92 -7.44 11.35
C LYS A 117 -15.50 -6.07 10.99
N GLN A 118 -16.77 -5.83 11.30
CA GLN A 118 -17.46 -4.58 10.99
C GLN A 118 -16.97 -3.44 11.89
N LEU A 119 -16.65 -3.73 13.15
CA LEU A 119 -15.99 -2.77 14.03
C LEU A 119 -14.59 -2.42 13.52
N LEU A 120 -13.80 -3.40 13.05
CA LEU A 120 -12.50 -3.14 12.44
C LEU A 120 -12.61 -2.24 11.20
N ILE A 121 -13.51 -2.55 10.29
CA ILE A 121 -13.74 -1.76 9.07
C ILE A 121 -14.08 -0.32 9.42
N ARG A 122 -15.05 -0.10 10.33
CA ARG A 122 -15.42 1.24 10.80
C ARG A 122 -14.25 1.99 11.45
N ALA A 123 -13.47 1.33 12.31
CA ALA A 123 -12.31 1.95 12.93
C ALA A 123 -11.23 2.37 11.91
N ILE A 124 -11.04 1.60 10.83
CA ILE A 124 -10.15 1.95 9.73
C ILE A 124 -10.73 3.10 8.89
N GLU A 125 -12.03 3.10 8.63
CA GLU A 125 -12.74 4.16 7.91
C GLU A 125 -12.61 5.50 8.63
N GLU A 126 -12.80 5.53 9.94
CA GLU A 126 -12.64 6.71 10.80
C GLU A 126 -11.17 7.11 11.00
N GLY A 127 -10.21 6.28 10.55
CA GLY A 127 -8.77 6.56 10.69
C GLY A 127 -8.26 6.47 12.12
N VAL A 128 -9.00 5.82 13.02
CA VAL A 128 -8.66 5.64 14.43
C VAL A 128 -8.01 4.29 14.72
N MET A 129 -8.05 3.34 13.76
CA MET A 129 -7.35 2.06 13.88
C MET A 129 -5.85 2.23 13.59
N PRO A 130 -4.98 2.11 14.59
CA PRO A 130 -3.53 2.18 14.40
C PRO A 130 -3.04 0.97 13.58
N GLY A 131 -1.85 1.07 13.00
CA GLY A 131 -1.29 0.00 12.16
C GLY A 131 -1.93 -0.16 10.78
N PHE A 132 -3.06 0.49 10.49
CA PHE A 132 -3.69 0.52 9.16
C PHE A 132 -3.65 1.94 8.58
N LYS A 133 -3.41 2.05 7.28
CA LYS A 133 -3.56 3.31 6.54
C LYS A 133 -4.32 3.11 5.25
N LYS A 134 -5.27 4.01 5.00
CA LYS A 134 -5.94 4.15 3.72
C LYS A 134 -4.99 4.78 2.72
N VAL A 135 -4.95 4.20 1.52
CA VAL A 135 -4.27 4.75 0.36
C VAL A 135 -5.36 5.06 -0.68
N PRO A 136 -5.75 6.34 -0.85
CA PRO A 136 -6.73 6.71 -1.86
C PRO A 136 -6.16 6.48 -3.26
N ASP A 137 -7.07 6.37 -4.22
CA ASP A 137 -6.71 6.45 -5.63
C ASP A 137 -6.40 7.92 -5.98
N GLU A 138 -5.19 8.18 -6.47
CA GLU A 138 -4.72 9.53 -6.83
C GLU A 138 -5.54 10.16 -7.97
N ILE A 139 -6.25 9.34 -8.76
CA ILE A 139 -7.11 9.78 -9.87
C ILE A 139 -8.55 10.01 -9.40
N GLY A 140 -8.95 9.42 -8.26
CA GLY A 140 -10.32 9.42 -7.76
C GLY A 140 -11.27 8.52 -8.55
N ALA A 141 -10.75 7.64 -9.41
CA ALA A 141 -11.52 6.74 -10.25
C ALA A 141 -11.82 5.39 -9.57
N ASP A 142 -11.21 5.13 -8.42
CA ASP A 142 -11.24 3.83 -7.75
C ASP A 142 -11.41 3.93 -6.23
N LEU A 143 -11.83 2.83 -5.62
CA LEU A 143 -11.94 2.72 -4.16
C LEU A 143 -10.54 2.65 -3.52
N PRO A 144 -10.37 3.15 -2.28
CA PRO A 144 -9.09 3.09 -1.59
C PRO A 144 -8.63 1.66 -1.33
N MET A 145 -7.32 1.50 -1.18
CA MET A 145 -6.69 0.27 -0.69
C MET A 145 -6.13 0.48 0.72
N LEU A 146 -5.74 -0.61 1.40
CA LEU A 146 -5.06 -0.52 2.69
C LEU A 146 -3.57 -0.91 2.59
N ILE A 147 -2.79 -0.27 3.44
CA ILE A 147 -1.47 -0.74 3.85
C ILE A 147 -1.47 -0.99 5.35
N PHE A 148 -0.68 -1.96 5.78
CA PHE A 148 -0.62 -2.44 7.15
C PHE A 148 0.82 -2.40 7.68
N LYS A 149 0.98 -2.05 8.95
CA LYS A 149 2.27 -2.12 9.66
C LYS A 149 2.03 -2.56 11.09
N GLU A 150 2.41 -3.80 11.36
CA GLU A 150 2.19 -4.45 12.67
C GLU A 150 2.76 -3.66 13.85
N ASN A 151 3.98 -3.14 13.70
CA ASN A 151 4.65 -2.37 14.74
C ASN A 151 3.90 -1.09 15.15
N ASP A 152 3.00 -0.60 14.31
CA ASP A 152 2.23 0.61 14.57
C ASP A 152 0.88 0.28 15.23
N LEU A 153 0.52 -0.99 15.46
CA LEU A 153 -0.75 -1.37 16.12
C LEU A 153 -0.83 -0.99 17.59
N LEU A 154 0.32 -0.99 18.29
CA LEU A 154 0.39 -0.76 19.73
C LEU A 154 1.30 0.44 20.02
N ASP A 155 0.87 1.33 20.91
CA ASP A 155 1.79 2.30 21.51
C ASP A 155 2.67 1.61 22.54
N THR A 156 3.84 1.14 22.10
CA THR A 156 4.75 0.37 22.93
C THR A 156 5.67 1.23 23.81
N LYS A 157 5.52 2.57 23.84
CA LYS A 157 6.45 3.47 24.56
C LYS A 157 6.66 3.13 26.03
N ASN A 158 5.63 2.60 26.69
CA ASN A 158 5.66 2.23 28.12
C ASN A 158 5.42 0.73 28.36
N MET A 159 5.60 -0.12 27.34
CA MET A 159 5.43 -1.57 27.47
C MET A 159 6.78 -2.29 27.61
N SER A 160 6.84 -3.30 28.48
CA SER A 160 7.98 -4.21 28.51
C SER A 160 8.07 -5.01 27.20
N PHE A 161 9.28 -5.45 26.86
CA PHE A 161 9.51 -6.31 25.69
C PHE A 161 8.64 -7.56 25.74
N ASP A 162 8.55 -8.22 26.90
CA ASP A 162 7.76 -9.45 27.06
C ASP A 162 6.28 -9.23 26.78
N LYS A 163 5.71 -8.12 27.29
CA LYS A 163 4.31 -7.76 27.05
C LYS A 163 4.05 -7.40 25.58
N LYS A 164 4.98 -6.69 24.94
CA LYS A 164 4.93 -6.42 23.49
C LYS A 164 4.95 -7.73 22.69
N TRP A 165 5.87 -8.63 23.03
CA TRP A 165 6.04 -9.89 22.33
C TRP A 165 4.85 -10.84 22.52
N GLU A 166 4.29 -10.88 23.73
CA GLU A 166 3.07 -11.64 24.02
C GLU A 166 1.87 -11.17 23.17
N LEU A 167 1.67 -9.85 23.06
CA LEU A 167 0.57 -9.29 22.28
C LEU A 167 0.75 -9.52 20.77
N LEU A 168 1.97 -9.38 20.25
CA LEU A 168 2.25 -9.57 18.82
C LEU A 168 2.26 -11.06 18.39
N ARG A 169 2.45 -12.01 19.32
CA ARG A 169 2.32 -13.45 19.02
C ARG A 169 0.92 -13.84 18.53
N ASN A 170 -0.10 -13.05 18.86
CA ASN A 170 -1.45 -13.27 18.37
C ASN A 170 -2.02 -11.96 17.83
N LEU A 171 -1.74 -11.71 16.56
CA LEU A 171 -2.16 -10.51 15.84
C LEU A 171 -3.68 -10.27 15.90
N GLY A 172 -4.50 -11.34 15.84
CA GLY A 172 -5.95 -11.24 15.99
C GLY A 172 -6.35 -10.70 17.36
N LYS A 173 -5.79 -11.25 18.44
CA LYS A 173 -6.05 -10.79 19.82
C LYS A 173 -5.54 -9.36 20.04
N CYS A 174 -4.39 -9.02 19.46
CA CYS A 174 -3.86 -7.66 19.49
C CYS A 174 -4.85 -6.66 18.88
N ILE A 175 -5.37 -6.96 17.69
CA ILE A 175 -6.37 -6.14 17.02
C ILE A 175 -7.65 -6.02 17.86
N GLU A 176 -8.16 -7.13 18.41
CA GLU A 176 -9.34 -7.08 19.30
C GLU A 176 -9.10 -6.18 20.52
N THR A 177 -7.93 -6.30 21.16
CA THR A 177 -7.56 -5.46 22.31
C THR A 177 -7.52 -3.98 21.94
N VAL A 178 -6.96 -3.64 20.77
CA VAL A 178 -6.93 -2.27 20.27
C VAL A 178 -8.35 -1.77 20.00
N LEU A 179 -9.21 -2.56 19.35
CA LEU A 179 -10.59 -2.20 19.06
C LEU A 179 -11.40 -1.92 20.33
N GLU A 180 -11.19 -2.69 21.41
CA GLU A 180 -11.83 -2.45 22.71
C GLU A 180 -11.47 -1.10 23.33
N THR A 181 -10.29 -0.55 22.99
CA THR A 181 -9.85 0.77 23.47
C THR A 181 -10.36 1.94 22.62
N ILE A 182 -10.79 1.67 21.38
CA ILE A 182 -11.27 2.69 20.45
C ILE A 182 -12.72 3.04 20.79
N ARG A 183 -12.97 4.30 21.13
CA ARG A 183 -14.33 4.84 21.22
C ARG A 183 -14.73 5.38 19.85
N LEU A 184 -15.59 4.65 19.13
CA LEU A 184 -16.17 5.16 17.89
C LEU A 184 -17.29 6.16 18.21
N PRO A 185 -17.44 7.25 17.43
CA PRO A 185 -18.65 8.08 17.48
C PRO A 185 -19.89 7.21 17.26
N GLN A 186 -20.94 7.43 18.05
CA GLN A 186 -22.24 6.77 17.88
C GLN A 186 -22.99 7.32 16.68
#